data_AF-A0A1B9LRV6-F1
#
_entry.id   AF-A0A1B9LRV6-F1
#
_cell.length_a   1.000
_cell.length_b   1.000
_cell.length_c   1.000
_cell.angle_alpha   90.00
_cell.angle_beta   90.00
_cell.angle_gamma   90.00
#
_symmetry.space_group_name_H-M   'P 1'
#
loop_
_entity.id
_entity.type
_entity.pdbx_description
1 polymer ?
#
loop_
_entity_poly.entity_id
_entity_poly.type
_entity_poly.pdbx_seq_one_letter_code
_entity_poly.pdbx_strand_id
1 'polypeptide(L)'
;MYEKSWDLFDLAFELQNSAEGLSLDEIQRRYNVSLRTAQRMCAGLRDYFPNMEEYSTDGRCKRWRISSQQMNALFTFSPQELSALQASVNFLQQHNLHEQAKSLVSLETKVKNLLQSKKRKRSLEDETEALLKIEGLAFRPGPRFHLDVEILNTLRTALLNKKQIKNK
;
A
#
# COMPACT_ATOMS: atom_id res chain seq x y z
N MET A 1 -6.67 14.71 -28.22
CA MET A 1 -7.49 14.50 -27.00
C MET A 1 -6.68 13.76 -25.92
N TYR A 2 -5.80 12.80 -26.29
CA TYR A 2 -4.91 12.09 -25.34
C TYR A 2 -3.82 12.95 -24.69
N GLU A 3 -3.19 13.90 -25.39
CA GLU A 3 -2.10 14.74 -24.84
C GLU A 3 -2.49 15.47 -23.54
N LYS A 4 -3.69 16.08 -23.51
CA LYS A 4 -4.16 16.84 -22.34
C LYS A 4 -4.41 15.99 -21.09
N SER A 5 -4.67 14.70 -21.26
CA SER A 5 -4.83 13.78 -20.13
C SER A 5 -3.46 13.42 -19.53
N TRP A 6 -2.44 13.26 -20.36
CA TRP A 6 -1.06 13.05 -19.89
C TRP A 6 -0.52 14.26 -19.15
N ASP A 7 -0.78 15.48 -19.62
CA ASP A 7 -0.39 16.71 -18.93
C ASP A 7 -0.95 16.80 -17.50
N LEU A 8 -2.16 16.26 -17.28
CA LEU A 8 -2.79 16.28 -15.96
C LEU A 8 -2.17 15.26 -15.01
N PHE A 9 -1.84 14.06 -15.51
CA PHE A 9 -1.10 13.06 -14.73
C PHE A 9 0.31 13.55 -14.38
N ASP A 10 1.02 14.11 -15.36
CA ASP A 10 2.33 14.69 -15.16
C ASP A 10 2.28 15.83 -14.13
N LEU A 11 1.30 16.72 -14.22
CA LEU A 11 1.08 17.78 -13.23
C LEU A 11 0.80 17.22 -11.84
N ALA A 12 0.02 16.15 -11.72
CA ALA A 12 -0.24 15.51 -10.43
C ALA A 12 1.06 14.97 -9.79
N PHE A 13 1.92 14.32 -10.57
CA PHE A 13 3.23 13.83 -10.09
C PHE A 13 4.15 14.98 -9.68
N GLU A 14 4.19 16.04 -10.48
CA GLU A 14 5.00 17.23 -10.19
C GLU A 14 4.55 17.94 -8.90
N LEU A 15 3.24 18.08 -8.69
CA LEU A 15 2.68 18.65 -7.46
C LEU A 15 2.90 17.75 -6.24
N GLN A 16 3.09 16.44 -6.45
CA GLN A 16 3.42 15.49 -5.39
C GLN A 16 4.90 15.54 -5.01
N ASN A 17 5.78 15.63 -6.00
CA ASN A 17 7.23 15.65 -5.80
C ASN A 17 7.76 17.01 -5.32
N SER A 18 7.00 18.10 -5.55
CA SER A 18 7.39 19.42 -5.07
C SER A 18 7.08 19.61 -3.58
N ALA A 19 8.14 19.77 -2.76
CA ALA A 19 8.01 20.08 -1.34
C ALA A 19 7.30 21.43 -1.10
N GLU A 20 7.56 22.42 -1.94
CA GLU A 20 6.96 23.76 -1.88
C GLU A 20 5.71 23.92 -2.78
N GLY A 21 5.29 22.86 -3.46
CA GLY A 21 4.22 22.94 -4.46
C GLY A 21 4.61 23.74 -5.70
N LEU A 22 3.65 24.02 -6.58
CA LEU A 22 3.83 24.84 -7.79
C LEU A 22 2.82 25.98 -7.80
N SER A 23 3.22 27.13 -8.34
CA SER A 23 2.37 28.28 -8.63
C SER A 23 1.76 28.20 -10.04
N LEU A 24 0.69 28.97 -10.30
CA LEU A 24 0.08 28.99 -11.64
C LEU A 24 1.06 29.45 -12.72
N ASP A 25 1.94 30.39 -12.43
CA ASP A 25 2.93 30.90 -13.38
C ASP A 25 3.96 29.82 -13.76
N GLU A 26 4.43 29.01 -12.80
CA GLU A 26 5.27 27.84 -13.08
C GLU A 26 4.54 26.79 -13.92
N ILE A 27 3.25 26.55 -13.64
CA ILE A 27 2.41 25.63 -14.42
C ILE A 27 2.22 26.18 -15.85
N GLN A 28 1.94 27.48 -16.01
CA GLN A 28 1.81 28.11 -17.33
C GLN A 28 3.06 27.95 -18.17
N ARG A 29 4.25 28.20 -17.58
CA ARG A 29 5.52 28.07 -18.28
C ARG A 29 5.83 26.62 -18.65
N ARG A 30 5.62 25.69 -17.72
CA ARG A 30 5.95 24.27 -17.91
C ARG A 30 5.13 23.63 -19.02
N TYR A 31 3.83 23.89 -19.05
CA TYR A 31 2.93 23.29 -20.04
C TYR A 31 2.65 24.20 -21.24
N ASN A 32 3.27 25.38 -21.29
CA ASN A 32 3.04 26.42 -22.29
C ASN A 32 1.53 26.74 -22.47
N VAL A 33 0.86 27.02 -21.35
CA VAL A 33 -0.60 27.24 -21.32
C VAL A 33 -0.98 28.61 -20.75
N SER A 34 -2.22 29.03 -21.06
CA SER A 34 -2.81 30.24 -20.45
C SER A 34 -3.07 30.06 -18.95
N LEU A 35 -3.16 31.18 -18.21
CA LEU A 35 -3.52 31.19 -16.79
C LEU A 35 -4.85 30.47 -16.54
N ARG A 36 -5.85 30.71 -17.40
CA ARG A 36 -7.16 30.07 -17.30
C ARG A 36 -7.07 28.55 -17.49
N THR A 37 -6.19 28.08 -18.37
CA THR A 37 -5.95 26.65 -18.55
C THR A 37 -5.25 26.05 -17.34
N ALA A 38 -4.21 26.69 -16.80
CA ALA A 38 -3.53 26.25 -15.58
C ALA A 38 -4.50 26.18 -14.39
N GLN A 39 -5.36 27.18 -14.21
CA GLN A 39 -6.43 27.17 -13.19
C GLN A 39 -7.39 26.00 -13.38
N ARG A 40 -7.79 25.71 -14.63
CA ARG A 40 -8.64 24.57 -14.95
C ARG A 40 -7.95 23.23 -14.68
N MET A 41 -6.64 23.12 -14.94
CA MET A 41 -5.87 21.92 -14.62
C MET A 41 -5.84 21.70 -13.09
N CYS A 42 -5.54 22.74 -12.30
CA CYS A 42 -5.61 22.66 -10.84
C CYS A 42 -7.01 22.33 -10.32
N ALA A 43 -8.06 22.92 -10.91
CA ALA A 43 -9.45 22.63 -10.55
C ALA A 43 -9.81 21.17 -10.85
N GLY A 44 -9.44 20.64 -12.03
CA GLY A 44 -9.68 19.24 -12.37
C GLY A 44 -8.93 18.26 -11.46
N LEU A 45 -7.71 18.60 -11.02
CA LEU A 45 -6.99 17.79 -10.03
C LEU A 45 -7.69 17.79 -8.68
N ARG A 46 -8.29 18.91 -8.26
CA ARG A 46 -9.00 19.01 -6.99
C ARG A 46 -10.22 18.09 -6.89
N ASP A 47 -10.85 17.74 -8.02
CA ASP A 47 -11.94 16.76 -8.04
C ASP A 47 -11.47 15.35 -7.61
N TYR A 48 -10.21 14.99 -7.93
CA TYR A 48 -9.60 13.71 -7.57
C TYR A 48 -8.80 13.78 -6.26
N PHE A 49 -8.26 14.94 -5.92
CA PHE A 49 -7.47 15.20 -4.71
C PHE A 49 -8.15 16.30 -3.87
N PRO A 50 -9.24 15.98 -3.15
CA PRO A 50 -10.06 16.97 -2.45
C PRO A 50 -9.31 17.71 -1.33
N ASN A 51 -8.25 17.12 -0.78
CA ASN A 51 -7.42 17.73 0.27
C ASN A 51 -6.14 18.36 -0.31
N MET A 52 -6.07 18.60 -1.63
CA MET A 52 -4.93 19.24 -2.29
C MET A 52 -4.64 20.57 -1.61
N GLU A 53 -3.41 20.71 -1.12
CA GLU A 53 -3.01 21.84 -0.31
C GLU A 53 -2.87 23.07 -1.19
N GLU A 54 -3.48 24.17 -0.75
CA GLU A 54 -3.33 25.49 -1.35
C GLU A 54 -2.86 26.43 -0.26
N TYR A 55 -1.65 26.96 -0.39
CA TYR A 55 -1.09 27.91 0.57
C TYR A 55 -0.39 29.06 -0.15
N SER A 56 -0.22 30.17 0.54
CA SER A 56 0.45 31.35 0.00
C SER A 56 1.86 31.43 0.59
N THR A 57 2.88 31.47 -0.27
CA THR A 57 4.24 31.78 0.16
C THR A 57 4.37 33.30 0.28
N ASP A 58 4.70 33.78 1.48
CA ASP A 58 4.95 35.19 1.81
C ASP A 58 3.88 36.18 1.32
N GLY A 59 2.62 35.72 1.22
CA GLY A 59 1.47 36.54 0.81
C GLY A 59 1.45 36.95 -0.67
N ARG A 60 2.38 36.48 -1.51
CA ARG A 60 2.52 36.95 -2.90
C ARG A 60 2.07 35.96 -3.96
N CYS A 61 2.26 34.66 -3.74
CA CYS A 61 1.92 33.63 -4.72
C CYS A 61 1.22 32.44 -4.07
N LYS A 62 0.04 32.09 -4.58
CA LYS A 62 -0.62 30.81 -4.28
C LYS A 62 0.19 29.67 -4.87
N ARG A 63 0.39 28.62 -4.08
CA ARG A 63 1.06 27.38 -4.47
C ARG A 63 0.15 26.20 -4.17
N TRP A 64 0.19 25.22 -5.05
CA TRP A 64 -0.58 24.00 -4.97
C TRP A 64 0.35 22.82 -4.72
N ARG A 65 -0.07 21.89 -3.85
CA ARG A 65 0.71 20.69 -3.53
C ARG A 65 -0.22 19.49 -3.29
N ILE A 66 0.22 18.31 -3.71
CA ILE A 66 -0.47 17.05 -3.42
C ILE A 66 0.40 16.29 -2.42
N SER A 67 -0.14 15.91 -1.26
CA SER A 67 0.64 15.09 -0.33
C SER A 67 0.75 13.65 -0.87
N SER A 68 1.87 12.97 -0.62
CA SER A 68 2.03 11.54 -0.97
C SER A 68 0.92 10.68 -0.38
N GLN A 69 0.36 11.11 0.77
CA GLN A 69 -0.84 10.50 1.33
C GLN A 69 -1.98 10.54 0.32
N GLN A 70 -2.33 11.69 -0.25
CA GLN A 70 -3.43 11.85 -1.22
C GLN A 70 -3.21 11.08 -2.53
N MET A 71 -1.98 10.99 -3.01
CA MET A 71 -1.66 10.12 -4.15
C MET A 71 -2.03 8.67 -3.86
N ASN A 72 -1.80 8.20 -2.63
CA ASN A 72 -2.16 6.84 -2.22
C ASN A 72 -3.68 6.59 -2.16
N ALA A 73 -4.54 7.62 -2.13
CA ALA A 73 -6.00 7.44 -2.19
C ALA A 73 -6.47 6.86 -3.51
N LEU A 74 -5.69 7.05 -4.58
CA LEU A 74 -6.01 6.54 -5.90
C LEU A 74 -5.94 5.02 -5.94
N PHE A 75 -5.19 4.39 -5.03
CA PHE A 75 -5.15 2.95 -4.91
C PHE A 75 -6.35 2.47 -4.08
N THR A 76 -7.33 1.90 -4.77
CA THR A 76 -8.43 1.17 -4.13
C THR A 76 -8.11 -0.32 -4.16
N PHE A 77 -8.19 -0.97 -3.00
CA PHE A 77 -8.13 -2.42 -2.89
C PHE A 77 -9.52 -2.96 -2.60
N SER A 78 -9.85 -4.10 -3.19
CA SER A 78 -11.08 -4.84 -2.94
C SER A 78 -10.92 -5.79 -1.75
N PRO A 79 -12.02 -6.15 -1.08
CA PRO A 79 -12.02 -7.23 -0.09
C PRO A 79 -11.53 -8.57 -0.65
N GLN A 80 -11.78 -8.86 -1.92
CA GLN A 80 -11.36 -10.10 -2.58
C GLN A 80 -9.83 -10.18 -2.74
N GLU A 81 -9.18 -9.11 -3.18
CA GLU A 81 -7.72 -9.05 -3.31
C GLU A 81 -7.02 -9.25 -1.96
N LEU A 82 -7.58 -8.65 -0.90
CA LEU A 82 -7.03 -8.75 0.44
C LEU A 82 -7.34 -10.09 1.10
N SER A 83 -8.51 -10.68 0.85
CA SER A 83 -8.82 -12.07 1.21
C SER A 83 -7.82 -13.04 0.57
N ALA A 84 -7.59 -12.92 -0.74
CA ALA A 84 -6.66 -13.77 -1.48
C ALA A 84 -5.21 -13.66 -0.94
N LEU A 85 -4.76 -12.45 -0.62
CA LEU A 85 -3.44 -12.22 -0.02
C LEU A 85 -3.33 -12.91 1.36
N GLN A 86 -4.35 -12.76 2.20
CA GLN A 86 -4.35 -13.35 3.54
C GLN A 86 -4.49 -14.88 3.52
N ALA A 87 -5.29 -15.42 2.61
CA ALA A 87 -5.36 -16.86 2.34
C ALA A 87 -4.01 -17.43 1.89
N SER A 88 -3.27 -16.69 1.05
CA SER A 88 -1.92 -17.07 0.60
C SER A 88 -0.92 -17.12 1.76
N VAL A 89 -0.97 -16.13 2.67
CA VAL A 89 -0.17 -16.16 3.91
C VAL A 89 -0.48 -17.41 4.73
N ASN A 90 -1.76 -17.73 4.93
CA ASN A 90 -2.19 -18.90 5.70
C ASN A 90 -1.70 -20.20 5.07
N PHE A 91 -1.82 -20.33 3.75
CA PHE A 91 -1.32 -21.47 2.99
C PHE A 91 0.20 -21.66 3.18
N LEU A 92 1.00 -20.60 3.00
CA LEU A 92 2.44 -20.67 3.18
C LEU A 92 2.82 -21.07 4.61
N GLN A 93 2.09 -20.59 5.62
CA GLN A 93 2.30 -20.98 7.02
C GLN A 93 1.99 -22.47 7.25
N GLN A 94 0.91 -23.01 6.67
CA GLN A 94 0.56 -24.43 6.77
C GLN A 94 1.61 -25.35 6.12
N HIS A 95 2.27 -24.87 5.07
CA HIS A 95 3.31 -25.60 4.35
C HIS A 95 4.74 -25.32 4.86
N ASN A 96 4.90 -24.71 6.05
CA ASN A 96 6.19 -24.38 6.67
C ASN A 96 7.10 -23.46 5.83
N LEU A 97 6.54 -22.69 4.90
CA LEU A 97 7.24 -21.71 4.05
C LEU A 97 7.30 -20.34 4.76
N HIS A 98 7.95 -20.31 5.92
CA HIS A 98 7.86 -19.17 6.85
C HIS A 98 8.50 -17.87 6.32
N GLU A 99 9.58 -17.95 5.54
CA GLU A 99 10.22 -16.73 4.99
C GLU A 99 9.35 -16.06 3.92
N GLN A 100 8.68 -16.86 3.09
CA GLN A 100 7.71 -16.38 2.11
C GLN A 100 6.47 -15.81 2.82
N ALA A 101 5.97 -16.48 3.86
CA ALA A 101 4.86 -15.99 4.66
C ALA A 101 5.18 -14.65 5.32
N LYS A 102 6.39 -14.48 5.91
CA LYS A 102 6.85 -13.21 6.47
C LYS A 102 6.88 -12.09 5.43
N SER A 103 7.37 -12.40 4.23
CA SER A 103 7.44 -11.44 3.13
C SER A 103 6.04 -10.96 2.71
N LEU A 104 5.06 -11.88 2.59
CA LEU A 104 3.68 -11.52 2.27
C LEU A 104 2.98 -10.76 3.40
N VAL A 105 3.24 -11.08 4.68
CA VAL A 105 2.72 -10.28 5.81
C VAL A 105 3.28 -8.86 5.79
N SER A 106 4.56 -8.69 5.44
CA SER A 106 5.15 -7.35 5.27
C SER A 106 4.48 -6.58 4.12
N LEU A 107 4.20 -7.26 3.00
CA LEU A 107 3.47 -6.67 1.88
C LEU A 107 2.05 -6.27 2.27
N GLU A 108 1.30 -7.16 2.94
CA GLU A 108 -0.05 -6.89 3.44
C GLU A 108 -0.07 -5.66 4.35
N THR A 109 0.93 -5.53 5.23
CA THR A 109 1.07 -4.36 6.11
C THR A 109 1.29 -3.08 5.31
N LYS A 110 2.14 -3.10 4.28
CA LYS A 110 2.36 -1.96 3.39
C LYS A 110 1.08 -1.59 2.64
N VAL A 111 0.37 -2.57 2.07
CA VAL A 111 -0.90 -2.36 1.38
C VAL A 111 -1.96 -1.75 2.32
N LYS A 112 -2.10 -2.29 3.52
CA LYS A 112 -3.01 -1.74 4.55
C LYS A 112 -2.64 -0.34 5.02
N ASN A 113 -1.39 0.09 4.86
CA ASN A 113 -0.95 1.46 5.18
C ASN A 113 -1.19 2.44 4.03
N LEU A 114 -1.35 1.97 2.79
CA LEU A 114 -1.79 2.79 1.66
C LEU A 114 -3.27 3.18 1.78
N LEU A 115 -4.08 2.38 2.49
CA LEU A 115 -5.48 2.68 2.80
C LEU A 115 -5.57 3.85 3.80
N GLN A 116 -6.01 5.01 3.30
CA GLN A 116 -5.97 6.27 4.05
C GLN A 116 -6.95 6.40 5.22
N SER A 117 -8.19 5.92 5.07
CA SER A 117 -9.22 6.23 6.06
C SER A 117 -9.34 5.10 7.08
N LYS A 118 -9.13 5.42 8.36
CA LYS A 118 -9.27 4.44 9.46
C LYS A 118 -10.62 3.71 9.41
N LYS A 119 -11.68 4.42 8.97
CA LYS A 119 -13.02 3.85 8.79
C LYS A 119 -13.08 2.87 7.61
N ARG A 120 -12.52 3.23 6.44
CA ARG A 120 -12.49 2.35 5.26
C ARG A 120 -11.57 1.15 5.48
N LYS A 121 -10.42 1.35 6.14
CA LYS A 121 -9.53 0.27 6.55
C LYS A 121 -10.27 -0.75 7.42
N ARG A 122 -10.98 -0.29 8.47
CA ARG A 122 -11.77 -1.17 9.34
C ARG A 122 -12.89 -1.88 8.59
N SER A 123 -13.72 -1.15 7.84
CA SER A 123 -14.81 -1.75 7.03
C SER A 123 -14.29 -2.83 6.10
N LEU A 124 -13.18 -2.54 5.43
CA LEU A 124 -12.58 -3.46 4.49
C LEU A 124 -11.94 -4.67 5.21
N GLU A 125 -11.30 -4.46 6.37
CA GLU A 125 -10.82 -5.57 7.22
C GLU A 125 -11.99 -6.48 7.65
N ASP A 126 -13.11 -5.90 8.09
CA ASP A 126 -14.32 -6.64 8.46
C ASP A 126 -14.89 -7.43 7.26
N GLU A 127 -14.98 -6.80 6.08
CA GLU A 127 -15.41 -7.42 4.82
C GLU A 127 -14.46 -8.55 4.38
N THR A 128 -13.15 -8.36 4.50
CA THR A 128 -12.16 -9.41 4.18
C THR A 128 -12.30 -10.61 5.10
N GLU A 129 -12.50 -10.40 6.41
CA GLU A 129 -12.69 -11.49 7.36
C GLU A 129 -14.00 -12.23 7.10
N ALA A 130 -15.07 -11.51 6.76
CA ALA A 130 -16.35 -12.11 6.36
C ALA A 130 -16.20 -12.97 5.10
N LEU A 131 -15.49 -12.48 4.07
CA LEU A 131 -15.23 -13.24 2.85
C LEU A 131 -14.40 -14.50 3.12
N LEU A 132 -13.32 -14.40 3.88
CA LEU A 132 -12.52 -15.56 4.28
C LEU A 132 -13.37 -16.63 4.98
N LYS A 133 -14.32 -16.23 5.83
CA LYS A 133 -15.25 -17.15 6.50
C LYS A 133 -16.18 -17.84 5.51
N ILE A 134 -16.75 -17.09 4.56
CA ILE A 134 -17.66 -17.62 3.53
C ILE A 134 -16.93 -18.61 2.62
N GLU A 135 -15.71 -18.26 2.19
CA GLU A 135 -14.89 -19.07 1.28
C GLU A 135 -14.27 -20.30 1.96
N GLY A 136 -14.41 -20.43 3.30
CA GLY A 136 -13.79 -21.50 4.07
C GLY A 136 -12.27 -21.35 4.21
N LEU A 137 -11.72 -20.22 3.80
CA LEU A 137 -10.29 -19.88 3.85
C LEU A 137 -9.89 -19.19 5.16
N ALA A 138 -10.87 -18.91 6.03
CA ALA A 138 -10.64 -18.37 7.36
C ALA A 138 -9.66 -19.25 8.14
N PHE A 139 -8.59 -18.63 8.62
CA PHE A 139 -7.58 -19.31 9.43
C PHE A 139 -8.23 -19.83 10.72
N ARG A 140 -8.37 -21.15 10.83
CA ARG A 140 -8.70 -21.85 12.08
C ARG A 140 -7.41 -22.43 12.63
N PRO A 141 -6.77 -21.81 13.64
CA PRO A 141 -5.63 -22.43 14.29
C PRO A 141 -6.09 -23.73 14.95
N GLY A 142 -5.83 -24.86 14.28
CA GLY A 142 -5.79 -26.16 14.93
C GLY A 142 -4.56 -26.25 15.84
N PRO A 143 -4.52 -27.23 16.76
CA PRO A 143 -3.37 -27.44 17.64
C PRO A 143 -2.10 -27.52 16.79
N ARG A 144 -1.23 -26.52 16.94
CA ARG A 144 0.08 -26.50 16.27
C ARG A 144 0.96 -27.50 17.00
N PHE A 145 1.58 -28.43 16.26
CA PHE A 145 2.69 -29.20 16.81
C PHE A 145 3.81 -28.21 17.15
N HIS A 146 4.02 -27.97 18.44
CA HIS A 146 5.16 -27.20 18.91
C HIS A 146 6.40 -28.07 18.73
N LEU A 147 7.01 -27.97 17.55
CA LEU A 147 8.31 -28.59 17.32
C LEU A 147 9.33 -27.76 18.09
N ASP A 148 9.92 -28.39 19.11
CA ASP A 148 11.00 -27.79 19.88
C ASP A 148 12.16 -27.44 18.92
N VAL A 149 12.45 -26.13 18.85
CA VAL A 149 13.49 -25.57 17.99
C VAL A 149 14.87 -26.11 18.36
N GLU A 150 15.09 -26.43 19.64
CA GLU A 150 16.33 -27.07 20.10
C GLU A 150 16.46 -28.50 19.56
N ILE A 151 15.35 -29.26 19.53
CA ILE A 151 15.34 -30.62 18.96
C ILE A 151 15.61 -30.56 17.46
N LEU A 152 14.98 -29.64 16.73
CA LEU A 152 15.21 -29.48 15.28
C LEU A 152 16.66 -29.07 14.96
N ASN A 153 17.25 -28.17 15.74
CA ASN A 153 18.66 -27.78 15.58
C ASN A 153 19.60 -28.94 15.94
N THR A 154 19.26 -29.72 16.95
CA THR A 154 20.02 -30.93 17.33
C THR A 154 19.96 -31.97 16.21
N LEU A 155 18.79 -32.24 15.65
CA LEU A 155 18.62 -33.15 14.52
C LEU A 155 19.37 -32.65 13.27
N ARG A 156 19.30 -31.35 12.97
CA ARG A 156 20.00 -30.73 11.84
C ARG A 156 21.52 -30.83 11.97
N THR A 157 22.06 -30.53 13.15
CA THR A 157 23.49 -30.63 13.42
C THR A 157 23.98 -32.08 13.43
N ALA A 158 23.17 -33.02 13.91
CA ALA A 158 23.51 -34.44 13.86
C ALA A 158 23.51 -35.00 12.44
N LEU A 159 22.54 -34.63 11.61
CA LEU A 159 22.48 -35.01 10.20
C LEU A 159 23.68 -34.47 9.42
N LEU A 160 24.02 -33.20 9.59
CA LEU A 160 25.17 -32.58 8.92
C LEU A 160 26.51 -33.20 9.35
N ASN A 161 26.61 -33.67 10.60
CA ASN A 161 27.85 -34.25 11.15
C ASN A 161 27.87 -35.78 11.17
N LYS A 162 26.86 -36.46 10.60
CA LYS A 162 26.68 -37.93 10.65
C LYS A 162 26.80 -38.52 12.08
N LYS A 163 26.30 -37.81 13.09
CA LYS A 163 26.34 -38.26 14.50
C LYS A 163 25.01 -38.86 14.91
N GLN A 164 25.04 -39.94 15.68
CA GLN A 164 23.84 -40.56 16.22
C GLN A 164 23.44 -39.85 17.52
N ILE A 165 22.19 -39.38 17.61
CA ILE A 165 21.63 -38.79 18.84
C ILE A 165 20.96 -39.91 19.64
N LYS A 166 21.25 -39.98 20.95
CA LYS A 166 20.47 -40.79 21.89
C LYS A 166 19.51 -39.88 22.63
N ASN A 167 18.22 -40.21 22.55
CA ASN A 167 17.21 -39.58 23.39
C ASN A 167 17.33 -40.19 24.80
N LYS A 168 17.25 -39.36 25.84
CA LYS A 168 17.29 -39.80 27.24
C LYS A 168 15.89 -40.05 27.76
#